data_AF-A0A1X6ZIV4-F1
#
_entry.id   AF-A0A1X6ZIV4-F1
#
_cell.length_a   1.000
_cell.length_b   1.000
_cell.length_c   1.000
_cell.angle_alpha   90.00
_cell.angle_beta   90.00
_cell.angle_gamma   90.00
#
_symmetry.space_group_name_H-M   'P 1'
#
loop_
_entity.id
_entity.type
_entity.pdbx_description
1 polymer ?
#
loop_
_entity_poly.entity_id
_entity_poly.type
_entity_poly.pdbx_seq_one_letter_code
_entity_poly.pdbx_strand_id
1 'polypeptide(L)'
;MIRAFLLSLIFLSLALPGQAGYRFEDHAPVVWTGRTPDSYAVHGLDVARFQDRIDWRKAKRAGVEFAFIKATEGGDFFDPMFDDHWSGARRADIPRGAYHFYYFCRPAKEQAAWFIQNVPRRRGTLPPVLDMEWNPHSPTCVKRPPAKEVRRQARIFLRMVEKHYGLRPIIYTTPEFYSQNQMGKLPGVEFWLRSTAKSLEHAYPGQHWKFWQYTGTGLVPGVTGGVDVNVFNGSGEDWQKWLRSHRR
;
A
#
# COMPACT_ATOMS: atom_id res chain seq x y z
N MET A 1 -27.64 -65.50 14.56
CA MET A 1 -26.65 -65.05 13.55
C MET A 1 -26.57 -63.54 13.59
N ILE A 2 -25.35 -63.03 13.51
CA ILE A 2 -24.89 -61.75 14.06
C ILE A 2 -25.30 -60.56 13.17
N ARG A 3 -25.81 -59.49 13.79
CA ARG A 3 -26.01 -58.16 13.18
C ARG A 3 -24.67 -57.44 13.09
N ALA A 4 -24.30 -56.93 11.92
CA ALA A 4 -23.15 -56.01 11.76
C ALA A 4 -23.66 -54.65 11.26
N PHE A 5 -23.51 -53.63 12.11
CA PHE A 5 -23.73 -52.22 11.81
C PHE A 5 -22.50 -51.67 11.07
N LEU A 6 -22.72 -50.96 9.95
CA LEU A 6 -21.68 -50.17 9.28
C LEU A 6 -21.37 -48.93 10.13
N LEU A 7 -20.16 -48.86 10.68
CA LEU A 7 -19.62 -47.65 11.31
C LEU A 7 -18.95 -46.79 10.24
N SER A 8 -19.59 -45.68 9.85
CA SER A 8 -18.94 -44.60 9.11
C SER A 8 -17.92 -43.90 10.01
N LEU A 9 -16.63 -44.09 9.71
CA LEU A 9 -15.55 -43.28 10.27
C LEU A 9 -15.60 -41.88 9.66
N ILE A 10 -16.16 -40.93 10.42
CA ILE A 10 -16.04 -39.50 10.14
C ILE A 10 -14.63 -39.08 10.57
N PHE A 11 -13.77 -38.78 9.60
CA PHE A 11 -12.52 -38.07 9.85
C PHE A 11 -12.85 -36.62 10.20
N LEU A 12 -12.92 -36.32 11.49
CA LEU A 12 -12.94 -34.95 12.00
C LEU A 12 -11.50 -34.42 11.93
N SER A 13 -11.17 -33.60 10.93
CA SER A 13 -9.87 -32.93 10.89
C SER A 13 -9.82 -31.92 12.03
N LEU A 14 -9.12 -32.27 13.11
CA LEU A 14 -8.72 -31.32 14.15
C LEU A 14 -7.66 -30.39 13.54
N ALA A 15 -8.06 -29.17 13.20
CA ALA A 15 -7.11 -28.10 12.89
C ALA A 15 -6.30 -27.79 14.15
N LEU A 16 -4.98 -27.99 14.08
CA LEU A 16 -4.05 -27.62 15.14
C LEU A 16 -4.10 -26.08 15.34
N PRO A 17 -4.15 -25.58 16.59
CA PRO A 17 -4.10 -24.15 16.84
C PRO A 17 -2.66 -23.66 16.66
N GLY A 18 -2.38 -22.98 15.55
CA GLY A 18 -1.03 -22.43 15.36
C GLY A 18 -0.61 -22.01 13.97
N GLN A 19 -1.50 -21.45 13.13
CA GLN A 19 -1.09 -20.54 12.05
C GLN A 19 -2.18 -19.49 11.89
N ALA A 20 -1.90 -18.25 12.28
CA ALA A 20 -2.77 -17.13 11.91
C ALA A 20 -2.72 -17.02 10.38
N GLY A 21 -3.76 -17.53 9.72
CA GLY A 21 -3.88 -17.49 8.28
C GLY A 21 -4.16 -16.07 7.81
N TYR A 22 -3.56 -15.70 6.68
CA TYR A 22 -3.81 -14.42 6.07
C TYR A 22 -5.27 -14.25 5.67
N ARG A 23 -5.80 -13.02 5.75
CA ARG A 23 -7.12 -12.68 5.21
C ARG A 23 -7.20 -12.96 3.71
N PHE A 24 -6.10 -12.79 3.00
CA PHE A 24 -5.92 -13.15 1.60
C PHE A 24 -4.82 -14.20 1.50
N GLU A 25 -4.88 -15.12 0.54
CA GLU A 25 -3.80 -16.09 0.35
C GLU A 25 -2.47 -15.39 0.02
N ASP A 26 -1.34 -16.08 0.24
CA ASP A 26 0.00 -15.59 -0.04
C ASP A 26 0.85 -16.77 -0.52
N HIS A 27 1.52 -16.64 -1.67
CA HIS A 27 2.32 -17.72 -2.24
C HIS A 27 3.74 -17.80 -1.66
N ALA A 28 4.18 -16.78 -0.93
CA ALA A 28 5.45 -16.75 -0.21
C ALA A 28 5.26 -16.13 1.19
N PRO A 29 4.46 -16.78 2.05
CA PRO A 29 4.04 -16.21 3.33
C PRO A 29 5.21 -16.02 4.29
N VAL A 30 5.19 -14.91 5.03
CA VAL A 30 6.11 -14.66 6.14
C VAL A 30 5.51 -15.19 7.44
N VAL A 31 6.32 -15.81 8.29
CA VAL A 31 5.91 -16.16 9.65
C VAL A 31 6.16 -14.95 10.55
N TRP A 32 5.08 -14.32 11.01
CA TRP A 32 5.16 -13.15 11.89
C TRP A 32 5.34 -13.56 13.36
N THR A 33 6.11 -12.76 14.09
CA THR A 33 6.18 -12.81 15.55
C THR A 33 5.39 -11.64 16.13
N GLY A 34 4.59 -11.89 17.17
CA GLY A 34 3.74 -10.87 17.79
C GLY A 34 2.45 -10.59 17.01
N ARG A 35 2.13 -9.30 16.79
CA ARG A 35 0.91 -8.90 16.09
C ARG A 35 1.04 -9.16 14.59
N THR A 36 0.14 -9.95 14.03
CA THR A 36 0.13 -10.29 12.60
C THR A 36 -0.72 -9.30 11.77
N PRO A 37 -0.50 -9.20 10.44
CA PRO A 37 -1.33 -8.38 9.56
C PRO A 37 -2.84 -8.66 9.68
N ASP A 38 -3.24 -9.91 9.90
CA ASP A 38 -4.66 -10.30 9.92
C ASP A 38 -5.41 -9.83 11.16
N SER A 39 -4.68 -9.37 12.17
CA SER A 39 -5.27 -8.70 13.33
C SER A 39 -5.79 -7.30 13.01
N TYR A 40 -5.55 -6.77 11.81
CA TYR A 40 -6.05 -5.47 11.37
C TYR A 40 -7.35 -5.65 10.57
N ALA A 41 -8.36 -4.84 10.87
CA ALA A 41 -9.69 -5.02 10.30
C ALA A 41 -9.78 -4.63 8.82
N VAL A 42 -8.88 -3.75 8.35
CA VAL A 42 -9.01 -3.06 7.06
C VAL A 42 -7.78 -3.36 6.22
N HIS A 43 -8.00 -4.09 5.14
CA HIS A 43 -6.96 -4.45 4.16
C HIS A 43 -7.22 -3.77 2.83
N GLY A 44 -6.16 -3.51 2.08
CA GLY A 44 -6.22 -2.87 0.78
C GLY A 44 -5.06 -3.29 -0.11
N LEU A 45 -5.08 -2.81 -1.34
CA LEU A 45 -4.07 -3.12 -2.34
C LEU A 45 -3.28 -1.88 -2.70
N ASP A 46 -2.08 -2.07 -3.23
CA ASP A 46 -1.48 -1.10 -4.12
C ASP A 46 -1.10 -1.72 -5.45
N VAL A 47 -1.33 -0.98 -6.54
CA VAL A 47 -1.30 -1.53 -7.90
C VAL A 47 -0.68 -0.54 -8.87
N ALA A 48 -0.09 -1.08 -9.94
CA ALA A 48 0.51 -0.35 -11.05
C ALA A 48 0.25 -1.12 -12.35
N ARG A 49 0.88 -0.68 -13.45
CA ARG A 49 0.85 -1.41 -14.74
C ARG A 49 1.24 -2.90 -14.70
N PHE A 50 1.84 -3.37 -13.61
CA PHE A 50 2.24 -4.78 -13.45
C PHE A 50 1.06 -5.69 -13.07
N GLN A 51 -0.02 -5.11 -12.53
CA GLN A 51 -1.28 -5.80 -12.38
C GLN A 51 -2.11 -5.50 -13.63
N ASP A 52 -2.44 -6.56 -14.37
CA ASP A 52 -3.34 -6.50 -15.52
C ASP A 52 -4.73 -5.97 -15.12
N ARG A 53 -5.73 -6.16 -15.98
CA ARG A 53 -7.11 -5.80 -15.66
C ARG A 53 -7.59 -6.52 -14.40
N ILE A 54 -8.03 -5.74 -13.40
CA ILE A 54 -8.54 -6.24 -12.12
C ILE A 54 -10.07 -6.31 -12.14
N ASP A 55 -10.65 -7.42 -11.70
CA ASP A 55 -12.07 -7.47 -11.32
C ASP A 55 -12.24 -6.86 -9.92
N TRP A 56 -12.38 -5.54 -9.91
CA TRP A 56 -12.53 -4.76 -8.68
C TRP A 56 -13.77 -5.12 -7.86
N ARG A 57 -14.83 -5.63 -8.50
CA ARG A 57 -16.04 -6.06 -7.76
C ARG A 57 -15.79 -7.37 -7.04
N LYS A 58 -15.05 -8.29 -7.67
CA LYS A 58 -14.58 -9.52 -7.00
C LYS A 58 -13.61 -9.20 -5.88
N ALA A 59 -12.66 -8.29 -6.10
CA ALA A 59 -11.73 -7.83 -5.06
C ALA A 59 -12.47 -7.18 -3.88
N LYS A 60 -13.47 -6.33 -4.14
CA LYS A 60 -14.31 -5.73 -3.09
C LYS A 60 -15.02 -6.81 -2.27
N ARG A 61 -15.66 -7.79 -2.91
CA ARG A 61 -16.34 -8.90 -2.22
C ARG A 61 -15.38 -9.77 -1.41
N ALA A 62 -14.13 -9.88 -1.83
CA ALA A 62 -13.08 -10.57 -1.08
C ALA A 62 -12.58 -9.77 0.14
N GLY A 63 -12.96 -8.50 0.28
CA GLY A 63 -12.62 -7.67 1.45
C GLY A 63 -11.56 -6.61 1.20
N VAL A 64 -11.29 -6.24 -0.06
CA VAL A 64 -10.46 -5.07 -0.37
C VAL A 64 -11.22 -3.79 -0.01
N GLU A 65 -10.72 -3.03 0.96
CA GLU A 65 -11.36 -1.83 1.51
C GLU A 65 -10.75 -0.51 1.03
N PHE A 66 -9.54 -0.55 0.45
CA PHE A 66 -8.91 0.61 -0.19
C PHE A 66 -7.92 0.19 -1.27
N ALA A 67 -7.54 1.13 -2.14
CA ALA A 67 -6.49 0.94 -3.13
C ALA A 67 -5.59 2.18 -3.28
N PHE A 68 -4.27 2.01 -3.29
CA PHE A 68 -3.34 3.01 -3.81
C PHE A 68 -2.92 2.64 -5.23
N ILE A 69 -3.02 3.58 -6.17
CA ILE A 69 -2.88 3.28 -7.60
C ILE A 69 -1.74 4.13 -8.15
N LYS A 70 -0.76 3.51 -8.80
CA LYS A 70 0.36 4.23 -9.42
C LYS A 70 -0.19 5.17 -10.48
N ALA A 71 0.13 6.45 -10.36
CA ALA A 71 -0.25 7.43 -11.38
C ALA A 71 0.95 7.85 -12.23
N THR A 72 2.04 8.22 -11.57
CA THR A 72 3.19 8.82 -12.26
C THR A 72 4.51 8.38 -11.65
N GLU A 73 5.56 8.51 -12.44
CA GLU A 73 6.94 8.28 -12.03
C GLU A 73 7.81 9.37 -12.65
N GLY A 74 8.71 9.95 -11.85
CA GLY A 74 9.57 11.03 -12.32
C GLY A 74 8.82 12.23 -12.89
N GLY A 75 9.29 12.77 -14.02
CA GLY A 75 8.75 14.00 -14.61
C GLY A 75 7.99 13.79 -15.92
N ASP A 76 7.90 12.55 -16.38
CA ASP A 76 7.59 12.22 -17.78
C ASP A 76 6.90 10.87 -17.97
N PHE A 77 6.75 10.06 -16.91
CA PHE A 77 6.06 8.77 -17.01
C PHE A 77 4.68 8.83 -16.34
N PHE A 78 3.65 8.46 -17.10
CA PHE A 78 2.29 8.21 -16.63
C PHE A 78 2.02 6.70 -16.72
N ASP A 79 1.47 6.12 -15.66
CA ASP A 79 1.21 4.69 -15.63
C ASP A 79 0.04 4.33 -16.58
N PRO A 80 0.25 3.45 -17.57
CA PRO A 80 -0.77 3.16 -18.59
C PRO A 80 -2.02 2.46 -18.03
N MET A 81 -1.95 1.87 -16.83
CA MET A 81 -3.10 1.23 -16.18
C MET A 81 -3.81 2.15 -15.19
N PHE A 82 -3.29 3.37 -14.94
CA PHE A 82 -3.86 4.28 -13.95
C PHE A 82 -5.36 4.51 -14.17
N ASP A 83 -5.78 4.86 -15.38
CA ASP A 83 -7.18 5.19 -15.65
C ASP A 83 -8.13 3.99 -15.51
N ASP A 84 -7.71 2.80 -15.92
CA ASP A 84 -8.50 1.58 -15.76
C ASP A 84 -8.65 1.22 -14.28
N HIS A 85 -7.54 1.17 -13.53
CA HIS A 85 -7.54 0.88 -12.10
C HIS A 85 -8.30 1.95 -11.31
N TRP A 86 -8.06 3.23 -11.61
CA TRP A 86 -8.71 4.36 -10.95
C TRP A 86 -10.22 4.35 -11.16
N SER A 87 -10.66 4.11 -12.38
CA SER A 87 -12.10 4.05 -12.69
C SER A 87 -12.74 2.76 -12.18
N GLY A 88 -12.03 1.64 -12.23
CA GLY A 88 -12.47 0.33 -11.76
C GLY A 88 -12.70 0.28 -10.26
N ALA A 89 -11.73 0.72 -9.46
CA ALA A 89 -11.86 0.82 -8.01
C ALA A 89 -13.05 1.72 -7.61
N ARG A 90 -13.22 2.86 -8.30
CA ARG A 90 -14.38 3.74 -8.08
C ARG A 90 -15.71 3.02 -8.34
N ARG A 91 -15.85 2.30 -9.47
CA ARG A 91 -17.09 1.59 -9.84
C ARG A 91 -17.44 0.43 -8.90
N ALA A 92 -16.49 0.00 -8.08
CA ALA A 92 -16.66 -1.04 -7.06
C ALA A 92 -16.76 -0.45 -5.64
N ASP A 93 -16.91 0.87 -5.50
CA ASP A 93 -16.99 1.57 -4.22
C ASP A 93 -15.78 1.32 -3.29
N ILE A 94 -14.59 1.19 -3.89
CA ILE A 94 -13.31 1.13 -3.18
C ILE A 94 -12.72 2.55 -3.10
N PRO A 95 -12.56 3.13 -1.88
CA PRO A 95 -11.75 4.32 -1.65
C PRO A 95 -10.36 4.17 -2.26
N ARG A 96 -9.92 5.18 -3.02
CA ARG A 96 -8.67 5.10 -3.79
C ARG A 96 -7.84 6.37 -3.68
N GLY A 97 -6.52 6.20 -3.60
CA GLY A 97 -5.51 7.24 -3.65
C GLY A 97 -4.53 7.01 -4.80
N ALA A 98 -3.91 8.07 -5.30
CA ALA A 98 -2.90 7.97 -6.34
C ALA A 98 -1.51 8.09 -5.71
N TYR A 99 -0.55 7.31 -6.19
CA TYR A 99 0.85 7.44 -5.76
C TYR A 99 1.79 7.86 -6.88
N HIS A 100 2.85 8.55 -6.47
CA HIS A 100 3.95 9.00 -7.32
C HIS A 100 5.24 8.28 -6.95
N PHE A 101 5.85 7.56 -7.89
CA PHE A 101 7.17 6.94 -7.69
C PHE A 101 8.28 7.98 -7.90
N TYR A 102 9.00 8.34 -6.85
CA TYR A 102 9.97 9.42 -6.88
C TYR A 102 11.26 9.04 -7.62
N TYR A 103 11.76 9.94 -8.45
CA TYR A 103 12.91 9.73 -9.31
C TYR A 103 13.99 10.79 -9.09
N PHE A 104 15.09 10.42 -8.41
CA PHE A 104 16.10 11.39 -7.93
C PHE A 104 16.88 12.16 -9.00
N CYS A 105 16.78 11.75 -10.26
CA CYS A 105 17.41 12.43 -11.39
C CYS A 105 16.51 13.51 -12.01
N ARG A 106 15.37 13.82 -11.39
CA ARG A 106 14.48 14.93 -11.75
C ARG A 106 14.22 15.85 -10.54
N PRO A 107 14.07 17.17 -10.72
CA PRO A 107 13.70 18.08 -9.63
C PRO A 107 12.34 17.77 -9.01
N ALA A 108 12.20 17.84 -7.67
CA ALA A 108 10.92 17.59 -7.00
C ALA A 108 9.77 18.47 -7.51
N LYS A 109 10.06 19.69 -7.95
CA LYS A 109 9.03 20.61 -8.47
C LYS A 109 8.41 20.10 -9.76
N GLU A 110 9.23 19.57 -10.67
CA GLU A 110 8.77 18.98 -11.93
C GLU A 110 7.94 17.74 -11.66
N GLN A 111 8.42 16.86 -10.77
CA GLN A 111 7.70 15.65 -10.38
C GLN A 111 6.34 15.95 -9.72
N ALA A 112 6.29 16.95 -8.84
CA ALA A 112 5.03 17.38 -8.23
C ALA A 112 4.07 17.99 -9.26
N ALA A 113 4.58 18.82 -10.18
CA ALA A 113 3.77 19.39 -11.26
C ALA A 113 3.22 18.28 -12.18
N TRP A 114 4.05 17.29 -12.51
CA TRP A 114 3.66 16.12 -13.31
C TRP A 114 2.57 15.29 -12.63
N PHE A 115 2.71 15.01 -11.33
CA PHE A 115 1.67 14.33 -10.56
C PHE A 115 0.36 15.14 -10.54
N ILE A 116 0.43 16.45 -10.31
CA ILE A 116 -0.73 17.34 -10.28
C ILE A 116 -1.43 17.40 -11.65
N GLN A 117 -0.67 17.42 -12.74
CA GLN A 117 -1.22 17.48 -14.10
C GLN A 117 -2.01 16.22 -14.45
N ASN A 118 -1.55 15.04 -14.00
CA ASN A 118 -2.09 13.76 -14.42
C ASN A 118 -3.14 13.17 -13.46
N VAL A 119 -3.12 13.56 -12.18
CA VAL A 119 -4.06 13.03 -11.19
C VAL A 119 -5.22 14.01 -10.98
N PRO A 120 -6.48 13.59 -11.15
CA PRO A 120 -7.61 14.50 -11.03
C PRO A 120 -7.90 14.82 -9.56
N ARG A 121 -8.03 16.09 -9.22
CA ARG A 121 -8.57 16.53 -7.93
C ARG A 121 -10.06 16.17 -7.84
N ARG A 122 -10.38 15.16 -7.03
CA ARG A 122 -11.76 14.68 -6.84
C ARG A 122 -12.08 14.49 -5.37
N ARG A 123 -13.29 14.91 -4.97
CA ARG A 123 -13.76 14.70 -3.61
C ARG A 123 -13.87 13.21 -3.30
N GLY A 124 -13.42 12.85 -2.10
CA GLY A 124 -13.52 11.47 -1.59
C GLY A 124 -12.45 10.51 -2.11
N THR A 125 -11.39 11.01 -2.74
CA THR A 125 -10.15 10.24 -2.91
C THR A 125 -9.37 10.22 -1.60
N LEU A 126 -8.54 9.20 -1.41
CA LEU A 126 -7.56 9.18 -0.32
C LEU A 126 -6.49 10.27 -0.55
N PRO A 127 -5.73 10.67 0.49
CA PRO A 127 -4.58 11.54 0.31
C PRO A 127 -3.62 10.99 -0.75
N PRO A 128 -2.99 11.85 -1.56
CA PRO A 128 -1.90 11.44 -2.45
C PRO A 128 -0.78 10.74 -1.69
N VAL A 129 -0.05 9.86 -2.36
CA VAL A 129 1.13 9.21 -1.79
C VAL A 129 2.37 9.64 -2.56
N LEU A 130 3.42 9.97 -1.82
CA LEU A 130 4.77 10.08 -2.34
C LEU A 130 5.52 8.77 -1.99
N ASP A 131 5.78 7.95 -2.99
CA ASP A 131 6.62 6.77 -2.87
C ASP A 131 8.09 7.20 -3.03
N MET A 132 8.85 7.08 -1.93
CA MET A 132 10.29 7.33 -1.93
C MET A 132 11.02 6.09 -1.44
N GLU A 133 11.61 5.37 -2.40
CA GLU A 133 12.52 4.28 -2.14
C GLU A 133 13.75 4.32 -3.06
N TRP A 134 14.73 3.47 -2.80
CA TRP A 134 15.84 3.29 -3.71
C TRP A 134 15.42 2.40 -4.87
N ASN A 135 15.67 2.86 -6.10
CA ASN A 135 15.53 2.05 -7.30
C ASN A 135 16.91 1.71 -7.89
N PRO A 136 17.67 0.76 -7.30
CA PRO A 136 19.01 0.42 -7.77
C PRO A 136 19.02 -0.23 -9.15
N HIS A 137 17.87 -0.74 -9.63
CA HIS A 137 17.74 -1.40 -10.92
C HIS A 137 17.26 -0.48 -12.03
N SER A 138 17.04 0.80 -11.73
CA SER A 138 16.65 1.78 -12.75
C SER A 138 17.76 1.92 -13.78
N PRO A 139 17.48 1.68 -15.08
CA PRO A 139 18.49 1.83 -16.13
C PRO A 139 18.91 3.29 -16.35
N THR A 140 18.13 4.25 -15.83
CA THR A 140 18.26 5.67 -16.16
C THR A 140 18.51 6.56 -14.93
N CYS A 141 18.30 6.06 -13.71
CA CYS A 141 18.65 6.80 -12.49
C CYS A 141 18.83 5.92 -11.26
N VAL A 142 20.09 5.82 -10.82
CA VAL A 142 20.47 5.14 -9.55
C VAL A 142 20.96 6.12 -8.49
N LYS A 143 20.65 7.42 -8.64
CA LYS A 143 21.18 8.48 -7.78
C LYS A 143 20.69 8.32 -6.33
N ARG A 144 21.63 8.35 -5.38
CA ARG A 144 21.37 8.37 -3.94
C ARG A 144 21.93 9.68 -3.33
N PRO A 145 21.15 10.79 -3.34
CA PRO A 145 21.61 12.05 -2.76
C PRO A 145 21.76 11.94 -1.23
N PRO A 146 22.50 12.86 -0.58
CA PRO A 146 22.59 12.89 0.88
C PRO A 146 21.22 12.99 1.56
N ALA A 147 21.07 12.37 2.74
CA ALA A 147 19.80 12.31 3.49
C ALA A 147 19.09 13.67 3.67
N LYS A 148 19.85 14.75 3.94
CA LYS A 148 19.29 16.11 4.07
C LYS A 148 18.64 16.59 2.77
N GLU A 149 19.24 16.25 1.63
CA GLU A 149 18.72 16.58 0.31
C GLU A 149 17.47 15.78 -0.02
N VAL A 150 17.46 14.48 0.28
CA VAL A 150 16.26 13.62 0.16
C VAL A 150 15.07 14.23 0.92
N ARG A 151 15.26 14.58 2.20
CA ARG A 151 14.22 15.23 3.01
C ARG A 151 13.84 16.63 2.50
N ARG A 152 14.76 17.36 1.85
CA ARG A 152 14.45 18.66 1.23
C ARG A 152 13.54 18.48 0.02
N GLN A 153 13.85 17.52 -0.85
CA GLN A 153 13.07 17.19 -2.04
C GLN A 153 11.68 16.69 -1.66
N ALA A 154 11.57 15.79 -0.67
CA ALA A 154 10.29 15.34 -0.12
C ALA A 154 9.41 16.54 0.31
N ARG A 155 9.95 17.47 1.10
CA ARG A 155 9.20 18.67 1.54
C ARG A 155 8.76 19.58 0.39
N ILE A 156 9.48 19.61 -0.73
CA ILE A 156 9.07 20.39 -1.90
C ILE A 156 7.84 19.72 -2.53
N PHE A 157 7.93 18.42 -2.81
CA PHE A 157 6.83 17.66 -3.39
C PHE A 157 5.58 17.72 -2.50
N LEU A 158 5.72 17.37 -1.21
CA LEU A 158 4.60 17.35 -0.26
C LEU A 158 3.86 18.68 -0.20
N ARG A 159 4.57 19.81 -0.13
CA ARG A 159 3.94 21.13 -0.06
C ARG A 159 3.19 21.50 -1.33
N MET A 160 3.75 21.19 -2.50
CA MET A 160 3.10 21.50 -3.78
C MET A 160 1.83 20.67 -3.96
N VAL A 161 1.91 19.38 -3.68
CA VAL A 161 0.77 18.46 -3.78
C VAL A 161 -0.29 18.79 -2.72
N GLU A 162 0.10 19.03 -1.47
CA GLU A 162 -0.82 19.46 -0.41
C GLU A 162 -1.55 20.76 -0.77
N LYS A 163 -0.83 21.75 -1.32
CA LYS A 163 -1.44 23.01 -1.77
C LYS A 163 -2.49 22.78 -2.86
N HIS A 164 -2.27 21.84 -3.76
CA HIS A 164 -3.18 21.56 -4.86
C HIS A 164 -4.42 20.76 -4.40
N TYR A 165 -4.22 19.67 -3.67
CA TYR A 165 -5.29 18.75 -3.28
C TYR A 165 -5.97 19.12 -1.96
N GLY A 166 -5.35 19.96 -1.14
CA GLY A 166 -5.82 20.29 0.20
C GLY A 166 -5.69 19.14 1.20
N LEU A 167 -4.99 18.07 0.82
CA LEU A 167 -4.71 16.88 1.62
C LEU A 167 -3.20 16.71 1.71
N ARG A 168 -2.68 16.55 2.94
CA ARG A 168 -1.26 16.27 3.18
C ARG A 168 -0.93 14.89 2.59
N PRO A 169 0.07 14.76 1.69
CA PRO A 169 0.40 13.45 1.15
C PRO A 169 1.01 12.53 2.22
N ILE A 170 0.71 11.24 2.08
CA ILE A 170 1.34 10.15 2.82
C ILE A 170 2.72 9.87 2.19
N ILE A 171 3.71 9.44 2.97
CA ILE A 171 4.97 8.92 2.42
C ILE A 171 4.96 7.40 2.50
N TYR A 172 5.15 6.76 1.35
CA TYR A 172 5.57 5.37 1.31
C TYR A 172 7.11 5.27 1.28
N THR A 173 7.65 4.27 1.98
CA THR A 173 9.10 4.03 2.04
C THR A 173 9.44 2.60 2.49
N THR A 174 10.69 2.22 2.28
CA THR A 174 11.29 0.94 2.68
C THR A 174 12.25 1.10 3.86
N PRO A 175 12.62 0.02 4.58
CA PRO A 175 13.40 0.13 5.82
C PRO A 175 14.79 0.73 5.63
N GLU A 176 15.50 0.29 4.58
CA GLU A 176 16.83 0.82 4.24
C GLU A 176 16.73 2.30 3.88
N PHE A 177 15.81 2.67 3.00
CA PHE A 177 15.64 4.05 2.58
C PHE A 177 15.26 4.96 3.76
N TYR A 178 14.32 4.51 4.59
CA TYR A 178 13.84 5.25 5.76
C TYR A 178 14.98 5.56 6.74
N SER A 179 15.77 4.54 7.09
CA SER A 179 16.86 4.65 8.07
C SER A 179 18.01 5.52 7.55
N GLN A 180 18.50 5.25 6.33
CA GLN A 180 19.59 6.01 5.71
C GLN A 180 19.23 7.49 5.53
N ASN A 181 17.98 7.78 5.17
CA ASN A 181 17.52 9.16 4.91
C ASN A 181 16.89 9.84 6.13
N GLN A 182 16.83 9.17 7.28
CA GLN A 182 16.23 9.66 8.52
C GLN A 182 14.81 10.22 8.29
N MET A 183 13.98 9.47 7.56
CA MET A 183 12.69 9.97 7.07
C MET A 183 11.72 10.35 8.20
N GLY A 184 11.81 9.71 9.37
CA GLY A 184 11.05 10.07 10.57
C GLY A 184 11.28 11.50 11.10
N LYS A 185 12.32 12.20 10.61
CA LYS A 185 12.52 13.64 10.90
C LYS A 185 11.60 14.56 10.11
N LEU A 186 10.80 14.05 9.17
CA LEU A 186 9.83 14.85 8.42
C LEU A 186 8.59 15.11 9.28
N PRO A 187 8.27 16.37 9.60
CA PRO A 187 7.15 16.68 10.48
C PRO A 187 5.81 16.58 9.74
N GLY A 188 4.77 16.17 10.46
CA GLY A 188 3.38 16.20 9.99
C GLY A 188 3.15 15.33 8.74
N VAL A 189 3.70 14.13 8.74
CA VAL A 189 3.54 13.15 7.65
C VAL A 189 3.00 11.86 8.24
N GLU A 190 1.98 11.30 7.59
CA GLU A 190 1.57 9.92 7.81
C GLU A 190 2.45 8.99 6.96
N PHE A 191 2.91 7.89 7.55
CA PHE A 191 3.74 6.92 6.85
C PHE A 191 2.95 5.68 6.43
N TRP A 192 3.19 5.26 5.20
CA TRP A 192 2.91 3.93 4.69
C TRP A 192 4.25 3.18 4.65
N LEU A 193 4.43 2.17 5.49
CA LEU A 193 5.72 1.50 5.64
C LEU A 193 5.70 0.13 4.99
N ARG A 194 6.70 -0.18 4.14
CA ARG A 194 6.91 -1.55 3.68
C ARG A 194 7.70 -2.35 4.69
N SER A 195 7.18 -3.50 5.09
CA SER A 195 7.99 -4.55 5.69
C SER A 195 7.35 -5.91 5.43
N THR A 196 8.00 -6.69 4.56
CA THR A 196 7.53 -8.00 4.08
C THR A 196 8.39 -9.15 4.59
N ALA A 197 9.13 -8.93 5.68
CA ALA A 197 10.06 -9.93 6.24
C ALA A 197 10.20 -9.86 7.77
N LYS A 198 9.84 -8.73 8.40
CA LYS A 198 9.97 -8.48 9.84
C LYS A 198 8.84 -7.59 10.33
N SER A 199 8.45 -7.68 11.60
CA SER A 199 7.44 -6.77 12.16
C SER A 199 7.89 -5.30 12.02
N LEU A 200 6.93 -4.37 11.97
CA LEU A 200 7.26 -2.95 11.83
C LEU A 200 8.04 -2.40 13.03
N GLU A 201 7.85 -2.95 14.23
CA GLU A 201 8.62 -2.57 15.42
C GLU A 201 10.12 -2.85 15.24
N HIS A 202 10.47 -3.93 14.53
CA HIS A 202 11.86 -4.27 14.23
C HIS A 202 12.39 -3.50 13.03
N ALA A 203 11.59 -3.31 11.98
CA ALA A 203 12.01 -2.63 10.76
C ALA A 203 12.08 -1.10 10.92
N TYR A 204 11.24 -0.52 11.78
CA TYR A 204 11.11 0.91 12.03
C TYR A 204 10.89 1.22 13.52
N PRO A 205 11.90 1.04 14.38
CA PRO A 205 11.74 1.19 15.82
C PRO A 205 11.16 2.55 16.23
N GLY A 206 10.04 2.53 16.97
CA GLY A 206 9.37 3.72 17.49
C GLY A 206 8.65 4.59 16.46
N GLN A 207 8.57 4.18 15.18
CA GLN A 207 7.93 4.98 14.15
C GLN A 207 6.42 4.73 14.10
N HIS A 208 5.63 5.80 14.23
CA HIS A 208 4.19 5.74 13.96
C HIS A 208 3.92 5.58 12.47
N TRP A 209 2.95 4.74 12.13
CA TRP A 209 2.56 4.45 10.76
C TRP A 209 1.03 4.37 10.64
N LYS A 210 0.55 4.66 9.43
CA LYS A 210 -0.88 4.65 9.07
C LYS A 210 -1.23 3.46 8.19
N PHE A 211 -0.33 3.09 7.28
CA PHE A 211 -0.47 1.92 6.42
C PHE A 211 0.77 1.04 6.50
N TRP A 212 0.59 -0.25 6.29
CA TRP A 212 1.68 -1.23 6.26
C TRP A 212 1.51 -2.12 5.04
N GLN A 213 2.48 -2.10 4.12
CA GLN A 213 2.61 -3.12 3.08
C GLN A 213 3.32 -4.34 3.67
N TYR A 214 2.57 -5.42 3.87
CA TYR A 214 3.04 -6.60 4.59
C TYR A 214 3.43 -7.75 3.68
N THR A 215 2.99 -7.74 2.42
CA THR A 215 3.39 -8.71 1.41
C THR A 215 3.35 -8.12 0.02
N GLY A 216 4.22 -8.61 -0.86
CA GLY A 216 4.16 -8.40 -2.31
C GLY A 216 3.82 -9.67 -3.09
N THR A 217 3.45 -10.73 -2.38
CA THR A 217 3.15 -12.06 -2.92
C THR A 217 1.72 -12.50 -2.60
N GLY A 218 0.85 -11.55 -2.26
CA GLY A 218 -0.56 -11.81 -1.98
C GLY A 218 -1.31 -12.32 -3.21
N LEU A 219 -2.26 -13.22 -2.98
CA LEU A 219 -3.19 -13.77 -3.96
C LEU A 219 -4.60 -13.32 -3.57
N VAL A 220 -5.13 -12.36 -4.33
CA VAL A 220 -6.40 -11.68 -4.01
C VAL A 220 -7.43 -11.98 -5.08
N PRO A 221 -8.61 -12.52 -4.73
CA PRO A 221 -9.66 -12.80 -5.72
C PRO A 221 -10.00 -11.56 -6.55
N GLY A 222 -9.84 -11.67 -7.88
CA GLY A 222 -10.07 -10.57 -8.82
C GLY A 222 -8.79 -9.94 -9.37
N VAL A 223 -7.63 -10.24 -8.78
CA VAL A 223 -6.32 -9.90 -9.32
C VAL A 223 -5.67 -11.16 -9.89
N THR A 224 -5.01 -11.04 -11.04
CA THR A 224 -4.24 -12.13 -11.65
C THR A 224 -2.81 -12.04 -11.13
N GLY A 225 -2.26 -13.16 -10.65
CA GLY A 225 -0.90 -13.21 -10.12
C GLY A 225 -0.75 -12.56 -8.74
N GLY A 226 0.51 -12.28 -8.36
CA GLY A 226 0.86 -11.65 -7.09
C GLY A 226 0.51 -10.16 -7.06
N VAL A 227 0.08 -9.68 -5.89
CA VAL A 227 -0.22 -8.27 -5.64
C VAL A 227 0.27 -7.83 -4.28
N ASP A 228 0.64 -6.55 -4.18
CA ASP A 228 0.99 -5.93 -2.92
C ASP A 228 -0.26 -5.75 -2.04
N VAL A 229 -0.17 -6.19 -0.79
CA VAL A 229 -1.27 -6.15 0.17
C VAL A 229 -0.90 -5.36 1.41
N ASN A 230 -1.86 -4.56 1.84
CA ASN A 230 -1.68 -3.54 2.85
C ASN A 230 -2.72 -3.66 3.94
N VAL A 231 -2.37 -3.19 5.14
CA VAL A 231 -3.32 -2.93 6.22
C VAL A 231 -3.33 -1.47 6.64
N PHE A 232 -4.48 -1.00 7.12
CA PHE A 232 -4.61 0.27 7.81
C PHE A 232 -4.44 0.09 9.33
N ASN A 233 -3.69 1.00 9.97
CA ASN A 233 -3.47 0.98 11.40
C ASN A 233 -4.67 1.57 12.17
N GLY A 234 -5.63 0.70 12.52
CA GLY A 234 -6.77 1.02 13.35
C GLY A 234 -7.88 -0.03 13.24
N SER A 235 -8.96 0.22 13.99
CA SER A 235 -10.21 -0.53 13.85
C SER A 235 -10.98 -0.14 12.58
N GLY A 236 -12.07 -0.85 12.29
CA GLY A 236 -13.00 -0.44 11.23
C GLY A 236 -13.63 0.93 11.50
N GLU A 237 -13.86 1.30 12.76
CA GLU A 237 -14.37 2.63 13.12
C GLU A 237 -13.33 3.72 12.87
N ASP A 238 -12.08 3.47 13.26
CA ASP A 238 -10.97 4.39 13.00
C ASP A 238 -10.80 4.66 11.50
N TRP A 239 -10.96 3.62 10.67
CA TRP A 239 -10.95 3.76 9.22
C TRP A 239 -12.06 4.68 8.72
N GLN A 240 -13.30 4.47 9.16
CA GLN A 240 -14.42 5.34 8.77
C GLN A 240 -14.21 6.80 9.23
N LYS A 241 -13.67 6.99 10.44
CA LYS A 241 -13.31 8.32 10.96
C LYS A 241 -12.21 8.97 10.11
N TRP A 242 -11.17 8.23 9.77
CA TRP A 242 -10.06 8.72 8.95
C TRP A 242 -10.50 9.05 7.51
N LEU A 243 -11.37 8.24 6.91
CA LEU A 243 -11.99 8.57 5.61
C LEU A 243 -12.77 9.88 5.67
N ARG A 244 -13.58 10.09 6.72
CA ARG A 244 -14.35 11.34 6.88
C ARG A 244 -13.47 12.56 7.04
N SER A 245 -12.35 12.47 7.78
CA SER A 245 -11.44 13.61 7.95
C SER A 245 -10.68 13.99 6.68
N HIS A 246 -10.62 13.10 5.69
CA HIS A 246 -9.91 13.31 4.41
C HIS A 246 -10.84 13.46 3.20
N ARG A 247 -12.16 13.46 3.39
CA ARG A 247 -13.14 13.81 2.34
C ARG A 247 -13.18 15.33 2.11
N ARG A 248 -12.20 15.86 1.37
CA ARG A 248 -12.21 17.25 0.88
C ARG A 248 -12.59 17.32 -0.58
#